data_AF-A0A966YAG0-F1
#
_entry.id   AF-A0A966YAG0-F1
#
_cell.length_a   1.000
_cell.length_b   1.000
_cell.length_c   1.000
_cell.angle_alpha   90.00
_cell.angle_beta   90.00
_cell.angle_gamma   90.00
#
_symmetry.space_group_name_H-M   'P 1'
#
loop_
_entity.id
_entity.type
_entity.pdbx_description
1 polymer ?
#
loop_
_entity_poly.entity_id
_entity_poly.type
_entity_poly.pdbx_seq_one_letter_code
_entity_poly.pdbx_strand_id
1 'polypeptide(L)'
;MILADDLGYSDIGSYGSEISTPNLDQLANNGLRFSSFYTTASCAPTRAMLLTGVDSHRAGVANISEALTPEQAHSPFYRGTLNHNVITIATLLKDAGY
;
A
#
# COMPACT_ATOMS: atom_id res chain seq x y z
N MET A 1 -2.38 -1.60 -11.60
CA MET A 1 -2.51 -1.76 -10.14
C MET A 1 -3.67 -0.90 -9.67
N ILE A 2 -4.60 -1.44 -8.89
CA ILE A 2 -5.72 -0.70 -8.29
C ILE A 2 -5.60 -0.88 -6.78
N LEU A 3 -5.65 0.22 -6.03
CA LEU A 3 -5.60 0.26 -4.58
C LEU A 3 -6.77 1.10 -4.07
N ALA A 4 -7.66 0.51 -3.28
CA ALA A 4 -8.72 1.22 -2.59
C ALA A 4 -8.21 1.79 -1.25
N ASP A 5 -8.80 2.88 -0.78
CA ASP A 5 -8.46 3.53 0.49
C ASP A 5 -9.52 3.16 1.53
N ASP A 6 -9.09 2.56 2.64
CA ASP A 6 -9.93 2.13 3.77
C ASP A 6 -11.11 1.21 3.44
N LEU A 7 -11.07 0.49 2.31
CA LEU A 7 -12.08 -0.51 1.95
C LEU A 7 -12.02 -1.72 2.89
N GLY A 8 -13.16 -2.11 3.47
CA GLY A 8 -13.28 -3.24 4.38
C GLY A 8 -13.12 -4.58 3.69
N TYR A 9 -12.69 -5.59 4.45
CA TYR A 9 -12.43 -6.95 3.94
C TYR A 9 -13.65 -7.55 3.22
N SER A 10 -14.86 -7.35 3.76
CA SER A 10 -16.11 -7.91 3.24
C SER A 10 -16.98 -6.87 2.51
N ASP A 11 -16.41 -5.77 2.02
CA ASP A 11 -17.16 -4.71 1.30
C ASP A 11 -17.31 -4.99 -0.21
N ILE A 12 -16.57 -5.97 -0.74
CA ILE A 12 -16.70 -6.43 -2.12
C ILE A 12 -17.59 -7.67 -2.14
N GLY A 13 -18.52 -7.77 -3.10
CA GLY A 13 -19.47 -8.88 -3.21
C GLY A 13 -18.80 -10.26 -3.22
N SER A 14 -17.69 -10.40 -3.96
CA SER A 14 -16.86 -11.62 -4.02
C SER A 14 -16.11 -11.98 -2.73
N TYR A 15 -16.16 -11.11 -1.71
CA TYR A 15 -15.71 -11.32 -0.34
C TYR A 15 -16.88 -11.34 0.69
N GLY A 16 -18.14 -11.32 0.24
CA GLY A 16 -19.33 -11.53 1.07
C GLY A 16 -20.23 -10.30 1.29
N SER A 17 -20.02 -9.20 0.57
CA SER A 17 -20.78 -7.96 0.73
C SER A 17 -22.18 -7.98 0.10
N GLU A 18 -23.05 -7.11 0.61
CA GLU A 18 -24.29 -6.66 -0.03
C GLU A 18 -24.08 -5.51 -1.05
N ILE A 19 -22.92 -4.83 -1.03
CA ILE A 19 -22.64 -3.71 -1.93
C ILE A 19 -22.48 -4.22 -3.36
N SER A 20 -23.12 -3.55 -4.32
CA SER A 20 -23.02 -3.92 -5.73
C SER A 20 -21.66 -3.52 -6.33
N THR A 21 -20.75 -4.50 -6.47
CA THR A 21 -19.40 -4.32 -7.02
C THR A 21 -19.13 -5.14 -8.29
N PRO A 22 -20.00 -5.11 -9.31
CA PRO A 22 -20.00 -6.11 -10.39
C PRO A 22 -18.69 -6.19 -11.19
N ASN A 23 -18.00 -5.07 -11.39
CA ASN A 23 -16.71 -5.05 -12.09
C ASN A 23 -15.59 -5.72 -11.27
N LEU A 24 -15.56 -5.49 -9.95
CA LEU A 24 -14.57 -6.11 -9.06
C LEU A 24 -14.87 -7.61 -8.90
N ASP A 25 -16.16 -7.98 -8.83
CA ASP A 25 -16.58 -9.37 -8.74
C ASP A 25 -16.22 -10.16 -9.99
N GLN A 26 -16.38 -9.54 -11.17
CA GLN A 26 -15.94 -10.14 -12.43
C GLN A 26 -14.42 -10.39 -12.45
N LEU A 27 -13.61 -9.42 -11.97
CA LEU A 27 -12.16 -9.60 -11.86
C LEU A 27 -11.80 -10.72 -10.88
N ALA A 28 -12.48 -10.78 -9.73
CA ALA A 28 -12.23 -11.77 -8.69
C ALA A 28 -12.63 -13.19 -9.12
N ASN A 29 -13.73 -13.35 -9.86
CA ASN A 29 -14.21 -14.64 -10.37
C ASN A 29 -13.34 -15.20 -11.50
N ASN A 30 -12.69 -14.31 -12.27
CA ASN A 30 -11.77 -14.71 -13.35
C ASN A 30 -10.30 -14.72 -12.93
N GLY A 31 -10.02 -14.49 -11.64
CA GLY A 31 -8.67 -14.33 -11.11
C GLY A 31 -8.42 -15.20 -9.88
N LEU A 32 -7.48 -14.76 -9.06
CA LEU A 32 -7.17 -15.35 -7.77
C LEU A 32 -7.57 -14.39 -6.64
N ARG A 33 -8.18 -14.93 -5.59
CA ARG A 33 -8.53 -14.20 -4.37
C ARG A 33 -7.61 -14.60 -3.22
N PHE A 34 -7.28 -13.65 -2.36
CA PHE A 34 -6.42 -13.88 -1.20
C PHE A 34 -7.21 -13.58 0.08
N SER A 35 -7.34 -14.58 0.95
CA SER A 35 -7.88 -14.39 2.32
C SER A 35 -6.77 -14.13 3.35
N SER A 36 -5.52 -14.08 2.92
CA SER A 36 -4.33 -13.89 3.76
C SER A 36 -3.31 -12.99 3.06
N PHE A 37 -3.76 -11.78 2.71
CA PHE A 37 -2.93 -10.68 2.22
C PHE A 37 -2.90 -9.58 3.29
N TYR A 38 -1.73 -9.03 3.56
CA TYR A 38 -1.52 -8.12 4.69
C TYR A 38 -0.95 -6.78 4.23
N THR A 39 -1.50 -5.72 4.79
CA THR A 39 -0.98 -4.35 4.71
C THR A 39 -0.48 -3.93 6.10
N THR A 40 0.08 -2.72 6.21
CA THR A 40 0.20 -2.08 7.52
C THR A 40 -1.15 -1.52 7.96
N ALA A 41 -1.22 -1.04 9.21
CA ALA A 41 -2.43 -0.43 9.77
C ALA A 41 -2.76 0.97 9.20
N SER A 42 -1.94 1.54 8.30
CA SER A 42 -2.17 2.89 7.78
C SER A 42 -1.79 3.02 6.30
N CYS A 43 -2.33 4.06 5.66
CA CYS A 43 -2.23 4.26 4.21
C CYS A 43 -0.78 4.51 3.74
N ALA A 44 -0.07 5.48 4.32
CA ALA A 44 1.27 5.87 3.85
C ALA A 44 2.33 4.76 4.00
N PRO A 45 2.43 4.06 5.16
CA PRO A 45 3.38 2.96 5.30
C PRO A 45 3.08 1.79 4.34
N THR A 46 1.80 1.45 4.14
CA THR A 46 1.37 0.43 3.16
C THR A 46 1.78 0.82 1.73
N ARG A 47 1.52 2.06 1.32
CA ARG A 47 1.87 2.57 -0.02
C ARG A 47 3.37 2.57 -0.25
N ALA A 48 4.16 2.92 0.78
CA ALA A 48 5.62 2.87 0.70
C ALA A 48 6.12 1.44 0.48
N MET A 49 5.61 0.47 1.24
CA MET A 49 5.96 -0.95 1.08
C MET A 49 5.52 -1.49 -0.28
N LEU A 50 4.30 -1.18 -0.72
CA LEU A 50 3.75 -1.62 -2.01
C LEU A 50 4.61 -1.18 -3.19
N LEU A 51 5.10 0.06 -3.16
CA LEU A 51 5.87 0.62 -4.27
C LEU A 51 7.34 0.21 -4.26
N THR A 52 7.90 -0.19 -3.12
CA THR A 52 9.35 -0.42 -2.97
C THR A 52 9.73 -1.86 -2.67
N GLY A 53 8.78 -2.68 -2.21
CA GLY A 53 9.04 -4.05 -1.75
C GLY A 53 9.85 -4.14 -0.45
N VAL A 54 10.09 -3.03 0.24
CA VAL A 54 10.83 -2.99 1.52
C VAL A 54 9.93 -2.54 2.66
N ASP A 55 10.29 -2.91 3.90
CA ASP A 55 9.60 -2.46 5.11
C ASP A 55 9.46 -0.94 5.19
N SER A 56 8.34 -0.46 5.74
CA SER A 56 7.99 0.96 5.77
C SER A 56 9.00 1.84 6.51
N HIS A 57 9.62 1.33 7.57
CA HIS A 57 10.67 2.06 8.31
C HIS A 57 11.89 2.25 7.42
N ARG A 58 12.31 1.19 6.71
CA ARG A 58 13.42 1.27 5.76
C ARG A 58 13.11 2.20 4.59
N ALA A 59 11.85 2.22 4.16
CA ALA A 59 11.34 3.11 3.12
C ALA A 59 11.24 4.59 3.56
N GLY A 60 11.42 4.90 4.85
CA GLY A 60 11.34 6.28 5.38
C GLY A 60 9.94 6.74 5.79
N VAL A 61 8.94 5.86 5.69
CA VAL A 61 7.51 6.15 5.93
C VAL A 61 6.96 5.20 7.01
N ALA A 62 7.63 5.17 8.16
CA ALA A 62 7.23 4.32 9.29
C ALA A 62 5.82 4.63 9.84
N ASN A 63 5.37 5.88 9.71
CA ASN A 63 4.05 6.34 10.12
C ASN A 63 3.54 7.42 9.15
N ILE A 64 2.26 7.79 9.28
CA ILE A 64 1.72 8.98 8.61
C ILE A 64 2.35 10.25 9.20
N SER A 65 2.57 11.25 8.35
CA SER A 65 3.27 12.49 8.72
C SER A 65 2.58 13.25 9.86
N GLU A 66 1.26 13.17 9.92
CA GLU A 66 0.39 13.79 10.92
C GLU A 66 0.54 13.18 12.32
N ALA A 67 1.06 11.95 12.40
CA ALA A 67 1.23 11.20 13.64
C ALA A 67 2.70 11.06 14.08
N LEU A 68 3.63 11.76 13.42
CA LEU A 68 5.03 11.77 13.80
C LEU A 68 5.26 12.62 15.05
N THR A 69 6.04 12.10 16.00
CA THR A 69 6.50 12.90 17.13
C THR A 69 7.75 13.72 16.76
N PRO A 70 8.05 14.82 17.49
CA PRO A 70 9.28 15.58 17.28
C PRO A 70 10.56 14.73 17.38
N GLU A 71 10.58 13.74 18.27
CA GLU A 71 11.73 12.84 18.44
C GLU A 71 11.91 11.95 17.22
N GLN A 72 10.82 11.44 16.64
CA GLN A 72 10.83 10.61 15.44
C GLN A 72 11.28 11.40 14.21
N ALA A 73 10.87 12.67 14.09
CA ALA A 73 11.17 13.51 12.93
C ALA A 73 12.68 13.71 12.68
N HIS A 74 13.53 13.51 13.70
CA HIS A 74 14.98 13.58 13.55
C HIS A 74 15.59 12.30 12.91
N SER A 75 14.83 11.22 12.81
CA SER A 75 15.30 9.96 12.24
C SER A 75 15.10 9.91 10.72
N PRO A 76 16.10 9.46 9.94
CA PRO A 76 15.95 9.28 8.49
C PRO A 76 14.89 8.22 8.12
N PHE A 77 14.47 7.37 9.07
CA PHE A 77 13.46 6.33 8.88
C PHE A 77 12.02 6.81 9.12
N TYR A 78 11.85 8.04 9.61
CA TYR A 78 10.56 8.61 10.03
C TYR A 78 10.34 10.00 9.39
N ARG A 79 10.72 10.14 8.11
CA ARG A 79 10.59 11.41 7.37
C ARG A 79 9.16 11.68 6.88
N GLY A 80 8.29 10.67 6.90
CA GLY A 80 6.94 10.76 6.33
C GLY A 80 6.91 10.79 4.80
N THR A 81 8.07 10.60 4.16
CA THR A 81 8.25 10.57 2.71
C THR A 81 9.24 9.47 2.33
N LEU A 82 9.18 9.01 1.07
CA LEU A 82 10.09 7.96 0.60
C LEU A 82 11.55 8.38 0.74
N ASN A 83 12.35 7.51 1.31
CA ASN A 83 13.78 7.72 1.46
C ASN A 83 14.50 7.65 0.09
N HIS A 84 15.65 8.32 -0.04
CA HIS A 84 16.42 8.34 -1.28
C HIS A 84 17.20 7.05 -1.55
N ASN A 85 17.22 6.12 -0.59
CA ASN A 85 17.92 4.84 -0.67
C ASN A 85 17.00 3.67 -1.08
N VAL A 86 15.76 3.95 -1.49
CA VAL A 86 14.82 2.96 -2.02
C VAL A 86 14.42 3.33 -3.44
N ILE A 87 14.22 2.30 -4.27
CA ILE A 87 13.74 2.45 -5.64
C ILE A 87 12.30 1.95 -5.73
N THR A 88 11.46 2.65 -6.50
CA THR A 88 10.08 2.21 -6.71
C THR A 88 9.98 1.26 -7.90
N ILE A 89 8.98 0.38 -7.89
CA ILE A 89 8.62 -0.43 -9.05
C ILE A 89 8.34 0.45 -10.29
N ALA A 90 7.78 1.64 -10.10
CA ALA A 90 7.54 2.58 -11.20
C ALA A 90 8.84 3.09 -11.82
N THR A 91 9.85 3.40 -11.01
CA THR A 91 11.20 3.77 -11.49
C THR A 91 11.81 2.62 -12.30
N LEU A 92 11.78 1.39 -11.76
CA LEU A 92 12.32 0.21 -12.45
C LEU A 92 11.60 -0.06 -13.78
N LEU A 93 10.27 0.04 -13.80
CA LEU A 93 9.48 -0.15 -15.01
C LEU A 93 9.78 0.92 -16.06
N LYS A 94 9.87 2.19 -15.65
CA LYS A 94 10.23 3.29 -16.53
C LYS A 94 11.62 3.09 -17.16
N ASP A 95 12.61 2.68 -16.36
CA ASP A 95 13.96 2.41 -16.85
C ASP A 95 13.99 1.21 -17.83
N ALA A 96 13.00 0.32 -17.75
CA ALA A 96 12.79 -0.79 -18.67
C ALA A 96 11.88 -0.46 -19.88
N GLY A 97 11.42 0.79 -20.02
CA GLY A 97 10.64 1.25 -21.19
C GLY A 97 9.13 1.05 -21.10
N TYR A 98 8.58 0.84 -19.89
CA TYR A 98 7.14 0.91 -19.63
C TYR A 98 6.61 2.35 -19.55
#